data_AF-A0A6A7AT97-F1
#
_entry.id   AF-A0A6A7AT97-F1
#
_cell.length_a   1.000
_cell.length_b   1.000
_cell.length_c   1.000
_cell.angle_alpha   90.00
_cell.angle_beta   90.00
_cell.angle_gamma   90.00
#
_symmetry.space_group_name_H-M   'P 1'
#
loop_
_entity.id
_entity.type
_entity.pdbx_description
1 polymer ?
#
loop_
_entity_poly.entity_id
_entity_poly.type
_entity_poly.pdbx_seq_one_letter_code
_entity_poly.pdbx_strand_id
1 'polypeptide(L)'
;MVTAGEKFEPVSPSPSTAAVGNTVVIQVGPDKKSYTLHEELLKFYSGSFRRALLGDYTGTGHRTIPLNGVDIGVFDAFVDWLYAERLPRDVYMRGPSQEASTILEGSTNTETSIPVMWRLYTLAHHLEAKKLKHVILDIAFTHYAEADNTPTIPLVAYLSNQLPGEDVMLRLLGDVLCVNDGIRAWRGAPQGQLENVPKAFFVRALFKVNSFKDAVEDNEEAALQREDYGLAS
;
A
#
# COMPACT_ATOMS: atom_id res chain seq x y z
N MET A 1 25.31 -7.61 35.61
CA MET A 1 24.20 -8.18 34.80
C MET A 1 23.26 -7.05 34.45
N VAL A 2 23.38 -6.51 33.24
CA VAL A 2 22.52 -5.41 32.75
C VAL A 2 21.45 -6.05 31.89
N THR A 3 20.19 -5.94 32.31
CA THR A 3 19.03 -6.36 31.55
C THR A 3 18.92 -5.50 30.29
N ALA A 4 18.85 -6.18 29.14
CA ALA A 4 18.63 -5.56 27.84
C ALA A 4 17.36 -4.69 27.88
N GLY A 5 17.49 -3.44 27.46
CA GLY A 5 16.37 -2.50 27.41
C GLY A 5 15.29 -3.01 26.47
N GLU A 6 14.10 -3.24 27.02
CA GLU A 6 12.87 -3.34 26.24
C GLU A 6 12.77 -2.07 25.38
N LYS A 7 12.79 -2.25 24.05
CA LYS A 7 12.37 -1.20 23.13
C LYS A 7 10.89 -0.97 23.39
N PHE A 8 10.56 0.03 24.20
CA PHE A 8 9.20 0.54 24.30
C PHE A 8 8.81 1.05 22.92
N GLU A 9 7.90 0.34 22.25
CA GLU A 9 7.20 0.91 21.11
C GLU A 9 6.41 2.14 21.59
N PRO A 10 6.48 3.26 20.86
CA PRO A 10 5.75 4.45 21.26
C PRO A 10 4.25 4.15 21.22
N VAL A 11 3.53 4.49 22.29
CA VAL A 11 2.09 4.28 22.41
C VAL A 11 1.35 5.21 21.44
N SER A 12 0.39 4.67 20.67
CA SER A 12 -0.48 5.47 19.79
C SER A 12 -1.20 6.56 20.59
N PRO A 13 -1.22 7.82 20.12
CA PRO A 13 -2.01 8.87 20.76
C PRO A 13 -3.48 8.46 20.79
N SER A 14 -4.08 8.46 21.98
CA SER A 14 -5.53 8.24 22.07
C SER A 14 -6.27 9.37 21.35
N PRO A 15 -7.48 9.13 20.80
CA PRO A 15 -8.28 10.19 20.19
C PRO A 15 -8.50 11.38 21.13
N SER A 16 -8.68 11.13 22.43
CA SER A 16 -8.79 12.17 23.46
C SER A 16 -7.51 13.00 23.65
N THR A 17 -6.33 12.36 23.53
CA THR A 17 -5.04 13.06 23.60
C THR A 17 -4.82 13.91 22.35
N ALA A 18 -5.10 13.33 21.17
CA ALA A 18 -4.96 14.06 19.91
C ALA A 18 -5.89 15.27 19.85
N ALA A 19 -7.12 15.16 20.35
CA ALA A 19 -8.15 16.21 20.30
C ALA A 19 -7.79 17.49 21.07
N VAL A 20 -6.88 17.43 22.05
CA VAL A 20 -6.37 18.62 22.76
C VAL A 20 -5.11 19.20 22.12
N GLY A 21 -4.55 18.50 21.12
CA GLY A 21 -3.32 18.86 20.43
C GLY A 21 -3.50 19.84 19.28
N ASN A 22 -2.39 20.19 18.64
CA ASN A 22 -2.40 21.07 17.48
C ASN A 22 -2.95 20.37 16.24
N THR A 23 -3.57 21.17 15.37
CA THR A 23 -4.04 20.73 14.06
C THR A 23 -3.25 21.37 12.93
N VAL A 24 -3.06 20.64 11.84
CA VAL A 24 -2.47 21.09 10.58
C VAL A 24 -3.48 20.93 9.45
N VAL A 25 -3.45 21.82 8.46
CA VAL A 25 -4.24 21.71 7.23
C VAL A 25 -3.42 20.97 6.17
N ILE A 26 -3.97 19.90 5.60
CA ILE A 26 -3.39 19.21 4.45
C ILE A 26 -4.25 19.53 3.23
N GLN A 27 -3.65 20.02 2.14
CA GLN A 27 -4.35 20.28 0.87
C GLN A 27 -4.06 19.16 -0.12
N VAL A 28 -5.09 18.48 -0.61
CA VAL A 28 -4.93 17.28 -1.44
C VAL A 28 -5.57 17.45 -2.80
N GLY A 29 -4.91 16.93 -3.82
CA GLY A 29 -5.42 16.87 -5.18
C GLY A 29 -5.40 18.22 -5.91
N PRO A 30 -5.81 18.23 -7.19
CA PRO A 30 -5.86 19.45 -7.99
C PRO A 30 -6.79 20.51 -7.41
N ASP A 31 -7.88 20.08 -6.77
CA ASP A 31 -8.89 20.93 -6.15
C ASP A 31 -8.48 21.48 -4.77
N LYS A 32 -7.30 21.07 -4.27
CA LYS A 32 -6.76 21.47 -2.96
C LYS A 32 -7.77 21.28 -1.84
N LYS A 33 -8.51 20.16 -1.86
CA LYS A 33 -9.43 19.78 -0.78
C LYS A 33 -8.65 19.82 0.54
N SER A 34 -9.15 20.62 1.48
CA SER A 34 -8.44 20.92 2.72
C SER A 34 -8.90 20.01 3.85
N TYR A 35 -7.95 19.40 4.55
CA TYR A 35 -8.16 18.48 5.66
C TYR A 35 -7.51 19.04 6.92
N THR A 36 -8.29 19.36 7.94
CA THR A 36 -7.75 19.74 9.25
C THR A 36 -7.53 18.48 10.08
N LEU A 37 -6.27 18.12 10.31
CA LEU A 37 -5.86 16.86 10.94
C LEU A 37 -5.01 17.12 12.19
N HIS A 38 -5.08 16.22 13.18
CA HIS A 38 -4.27 16.34 14.39
C HIS A 38 -2.80 16.01 14.10
N GLU A 39 -1.91 16.93 14.46
CA GLU A 39 -0.47 16.81 14.19
C GLU A 39 0.14 15.60 14.88
N GLU A 40 -0.28 15.30 16.11
CA GLU A 40 0.28 14.19 16.88
C GLU A 40 0.00 12.84 16.20
N LEU A 41 -1.22 12.64 15.68
CA LEU A 41 -1.56 11.44 14.93
C LEU A 41 -0.74 11.33 13.64
N LEU A 42 -0.60 12.43 12.88
CA LEU A 42 0.21 12.45 11.66
C LEU A 42 1.69 12.15 11.96
N LYS A 43 2.28 12.80 12.97
CA LYS A 43 3.67 12.57 13.38
C LYS A 43 3.85 11.14 13.88
N PHE A 44 2.88 10.58 14.59
CA PHE A 44 2.95 9.23 15.10
C PHE A 44 2.92 8.21 13.94
N TYR A 45 1.95 8.34 13.05
CA TYR A 45 1.67 7.34 12.00
C TYR A 45 2.44 7.52 10.70
N SER A 46 3.02 8.68 10.43
CA SER A 46 3.73 8.98 9.19
C SER A 46 5.12 9.57 9.47
N GLY A 47 6.16 8.85 9.06
CA GLY A 47 7.54 9.34 9.16
C GLY A 47 7.78 10.60 8.32
N SER A 48 7.12 10.67 7.16
CA SER A 48 7.18 11.83 6.26
C SER A 48 6.57 13.07 6.93
N PHE A 49 5.34 12.96 7.46
CA PHE A 49 4.72 14.08 8.20
C PHE A 49 5.46 14.41 9.49
N ARG A 50 6.05 13.42 10.18
CA ARG A 50 6.90 13.70 11.34
C ARG A 50 8.05 14.64 10.97
N ARG A 51 8.79 14.34 9.91
CA ARG A 51 9.91 15.19 9.46
C ARG A 51 9.43 16.53 8.93
N ALA A 52 8.40 16.53 8.08
CA ALA A 52 7.82 17.76 7.58
C ALA A 52 7.42 18.66 8.75
N LEU A 53 6.71 18.12 9.74
CA LEU A 53 6.18 18.89 10.86
C LEU A 53 7.25 19.33 11.88
N LEU A 54 8.41 18.68 11.94
CA LEU A 54 9.55 19.11 12.76
C LEU A 54 10.35 20.25 12.10
N GLY A 55 10.31 20.37 10.77
CA GLY A 55 11.27 21.16 9.98
C GLY A 55 11.05 22.67 9.92
N ASP A 56 9.85 23.20 10.20
CA ASP A 56 9.57 24.65 10.12
C ASP A 56 8.69 25.10 11.27
N TYR A 57 9.30 25.64 12.32
CA TYR A 57 8.60 26.35 13.39
C TYR A 57 8.98 27.82 13.39
N THR A 58 8.30 28.62 12.55
CA THR A 58 8.34 30.08 12.63
C THR A 58 6.93 30.65 12.68
N GLY A 59 6.36 30.69 13.89
CA GLY A 59 5.28 31.62 14.25
C GLY A 59 3.86 31.21 13.88
N THR A 60 3.07 30.87 14.91
CA THR A 60 1.65 31.22 15.16
C THR A 60 0.60 31.19 14.02
N GLY A 61 0.88 30.64 12.84
CA GLY A 61 -0.07 30.46 11.75
C GLY A 61 -0.54 29.01 11.62
N HIS A 62 -1.79 28.81 11.18
CA HIS A 62 -2.25 27.51 10.73
C HIS A 62 -1.32 27.00 9.63
N ARG A 63 -0.67 25.87 9.87
CA ARG A 63 0.26 25.26 8.94
C ARG A 63 -0.51 24.54 7.85
N THR A 64 -0.17 24.82 6.60
CA THR A 64 -0.76 24.16 5.44
C THR A 64 0.30 23.36 4.70
N ILE A 65 0.07 22.06 4.48
CA ILE A 65 0.96 21.17 3.73
C ILE A 65 0.25 20.72 2.44
N PRO A 66 0.76 21.07 1.25
CA PRO A 66 0.23 20.58 -0.01
C PRO A 66 0.68 19.14 -0.30
N LEU A 67 -0.25 18.28 -0.69
CA LEU A 67 -0.04 16.94 -1.23
C LEU A 67 -0.56 16.89 -2.67
N ASN A 68 0.33 17.23 -3.60
CA ASN A 68 0.04 17.20 -5.03
C ASN A 68 0.11 15.76 -5.56
N GLY A 69 -0.73 15.43 -6.53
CA GLY A 69 -0.73 14.11 -7.20
C GLY A 69 -1.34 12.96 -6.39
N VAL A 70 -1.90 13.26 -5.21
CA VAL A 70 -2.66 12.29 -4.41
C VAL A 70 -4.14 12.42 -4.72
N ASP A 71 -4.76 11.29 -5.01
CA ASP A 71 -6.21 11.17 -5.22
C ASP A 71 -6.97 11.42 -3.91
N ILE A 72 -8.04 12.21 -4.00
CA ILE A 72 -8.88 12.58 -2.85
C ILE A 72 -9.47 11.35 -2.15
N GLY A 73 -9.97 10.37 -2.90
CA GLY A 73 -10.57 9.15 -2.35
C GLY A 73 -9.54 8.24 -1.66
N VAL A 74 -8.31 8.21 -2.17
CA VAL A 74 -7.17 7.52 -1.53
C VAL A 74 -6.79 8.22 -0.23
N PHE A 75 -6.73 9.55 -0.23
CA PHE A 75 -6.44 10.30 0.99
C PHE A 75 -7.58 10.24 2.02
N ASP A 76 -8.84 10.22 1.57
CA ASP A 76 -10.00 9.99 2.45
C ASP A 76 -9.84 8.64 3.16
N ALA A 77 -9.45 7.57 2.46
CA ALA A 77 -9.21 6.27 3.08
C ALA A 77 -8.02 6.28 4.06
N PHE A 78 -6.97 7.08 3.78
CA PHE A 78 -5.88 7.30 4.73
C PHE A 78 -6.37 8.00 5.99
N VAL A 79 -7.20 9.04 5.87
CA VAL A 79 -7.75 9.79 7.01
C VAL A 79 -8.70 8.92 7.84
N ASP A 80 -9.58 8.15 7.20
CA ASP A 80 -10.47 7.21 7.88
C ASP A 80 -9.67 6.21 8.71
N TRP A 81 -8.61 5.64 8.14
CA TRP A 81 -7.71 4.75 8.86
C TRP A 81 -6.94 5.48 9.98
N LEU A 82 -6.47 6.71 9.74
CA LEU A 82 -5.68 7.48 10.70
C LEU A 82 -6.45 7.67 12.02
N TYR A 83 -7.77 7.88 11.95
CA TYR A 83 -8.61 8.11 13.12
C TYR A 83 -9.26 6.84 13.69
N ALA A 84 -9.65 5.89 12.84
CA ALA A 84 -10.35 4.69 13.27
C ALA A 84 -9.42 3.49 13.53
N GLU A 85 -8.15 3.60 13.11
CA GLU A 85 -7.18 2.49 13.02
C GLU A 85 -7.72 1.28 12.25
N ARG A 86 -8.69 1.51 11.36
CA ARG A 86 -9.39 0.50 10.56
C ARG A 86 -9.68 1.06 9.18
N LEU A 87 -9.50 0.24 8.15
CA LEU A 87 -9.84 0.63 6.79
C LEU A 87 -11.37 0.58 6.58
N PRO A 88 -11.92 1.44 5.71
CA PRO A 88 -13.29 1.32 5.25
C PRO A 88 -13.54 -0.07 4.65
N ARG A 89 -14.67 -0.71 4.97
CA ARG A 89 -14.98 -2.07 4.48
C ARG A 89 -15.06 -2.14 2.95
N ASP A 90 -15.43 -1.04 2.34
CA ASP A 90 -15.58 -0.85 0.89
C ASP A 90 -14.28 -0.38 0.22
N VAL A 91 -13.13 -0.30 0.92
CA VAL A 91 -11.86 0.19 0.33
C VAL A 91 -11.43 -0.60 -0.92
N TYR A 92 -11.86 -1.86 -1.01
CA TYR A 92 -11.70 -2.73 -2.18
C TYR A 92 -12.60 -2.35 -3.37
N MET A 93 -13.82 -1.91 -3.07
CA MET A 93 -14.87 -1.63 -4.05
C MET A 93 -14.87 -0.15 -4.45
N ARG A 94 -14.21 0.72 -3.67
CA ARG A 94 -14.08 2.13 -3.98
C ARG A 94 -13.20 2.28 -5.22
N GLY A 95 -13.85 2.68 -6.32
CA GLY A 95 -13.15 3.12 -7.53
C GLY A 95 -12.37 4.42 -7.28
N PRO A 96 -11.47 4.81 -8.19
CA PRO A 96 -10.85 6.14 -8.19
C PRO A 96 -11.95 7.19 -8.18
N SER A 97 -11.67 8.35 -7.58
CA SER A 97 -12.58 9.48 -7.74
C SER A 97 -12.71 9.84 -9.22
N GLN A 98 -13.81 10.52 -9.60
CA GLN A 98 -14.02 10.97 -10.99
C GLN A 98 -12.81 11.75 -11.55
N GLU A 99 -12.03 12.40 -10.69
CA GLU A 99 -10.83 13.18 -11.05
C GLU A 99 -9.59 12.34 -11.36
N ALA A 100 -9.38 11.19 -10.71
CA ALA A 100 -8.26 10.31 -11.05
C ALA A 100 -8.44 9.65 -12.42
N SER A 101 -9.67 9.50 -12.88
CA SER A 101 -9.97 9.12 -14.26
C SER A 101 -9.43 10.17 -15.24
N THR A 102 -9.52 11.47 -14.92
CA THR A 102 -9.11 12.57 -15.81
C THR A 102 -7.60 12.77 -15.90
N ILE A 103 -6.83 12.47 -14.85
CA ILE A 103 -5.35 12.54 -14.89
C ILE A 103 -4.76 11.41 -15.77
N LEU A 104 -5.52 10.33 -15.99
CA LEU A 104 -5.11 9.16 -16.79
C LEU A 104 -5.62 9.20 -18.25
N GLU A 105 -6.38 10.23 -18.65
CA GLU A 105 -7.04 10.35 -19.96
C GLU A 105 -6.09 10.43 -21.19
N GLY A 106 -4.78 10.30 -21.00
CA GLY A 106 -3.81 10.18 -22.11
C GLY A 106 -3.65 8.75 -22.67
N SER A 107 -4.25 7.73 -22.05
CA SER A 107 -4.03 6.31 -22.36
C SER A 107 -5.29 5.67 -22.94
N THR A 108 -5.35 5.58 -24.27
CA THR A 108 -6.41 4.87 -24.99
C THR A 108 -6.20 3.37 -24.90
N ASN A 109 -6.58 2.72 -23.79
CA ASN A 109 -6.80 1.27 -23.71
C ASN A 109 -7.53 1.00 -22.41
N THR A 110 -8.80 0.56 -22.45
CA THR A 110 -9.59 -0.02 -21.33
C THR A 110 -8.81 -0.16 -20.02
N GLU A 111 -8.61 0.96 -19.30
CA GLU A 111 -7.78 0.95 -18.10
C GLU A 111 -8.60 0.26 -17.03
N THR A 112 -8.17 -0.96 -16.68
CA THR A 112 -8.67 -1.62 -15.48
C THR A 112 -8.23 -0.75 -14.32
N SER A 113 -9.14 0.10 -13.89
CA SER A 113 -8.97 1.04 -12.81
C SER A 113 -8.34 0.35 -11.60
N ILE A 114 -7.19 0.84 -11.14
CA ILE A 114 -6.49 0.28 -9.99
C ILE A 114 -7.31 0.59 -8.73
N PRO A 115 -7.77 -0.43 -7.97
CA PRO A 115 -8.54 -0.23 -6.75
C PRO A 115 -7.85 0.71 -5.74
N VAL A 116 -8.66 1.49 -5.00
CA VAL A 116 -8.17 2.46 -4.01
C VAL A 116 -7.22 1.84 -3.00
N MET A 117 -7.44 0.60 -2.56
CA MET A 117 -6.55 -0.08 -1.61
C MET A 117 -5.09 -0.14 -2.09
N TRP A 118 -4.84 -0.42 -3.36
CA TRP A 118 -3.48 -0.55 -3.88
C TRP A 118 -2.80 0.82 -4.01
N ARG A 119 -3.56 1.84 -4.38
CA ARG A 119 -3.11 3.24 -4.37
C ARG A 119 -2.87 3.75 -2.93
N LEU A 120 -3.64 3.25 -1.97
CA LEU A 120 -3.43 3.53 -0.56
C LEU A 120 -2.15 2.87 -0.03
N TYR A 121 -1.79 1.68 -0.52
CA TYR A 121 -0.51 1.05 -0.18
C TYR A 121 0.69 1.87 -0.67
N THR A 122 0.64 2.38 -1.91
CA THR A 122 1.70 3.25 -2.45
C THR A 122 1.75 4.58 -1.70
N LEU A 123 0.59 5.18 -1.39
CA LEU A 123 0.54 6.37 -0.54
C LEU A 123 1.15 6.09 0.85
N ALA A 124 0.81 4.98 1.48
CA ALA A 124 1.36 4.57 2.78
C ALA A 124 2.88 4.38 2.72
N HIS A 125 3.41 3.88 1.59
CA HIS A 125 4.85 3.84 1.34
C HIS A 125 5.47 5.25 1.31
N HIS A 126 4.93 6.16 0.50
CA HIS A 126 5.46 7.52 0.38
C HIS A 126 5.34 8.35 1.67
N LEU A 127 4.27 8.13 2.44
CA LEU A 127 4.08 8.75 3.75
C LEU A 127 4.90 8.07 4.85
N GLU A 128 5.57 6.95 4.55
CA GLU A 128 6.24 6.10 5.52
C GLU A 128 5.33 5.63 6.67
N ALA A 129 4.06 5.37 6.33
CA ALA A 129 3.05 4.88 7.25
C ALA A 129 3.13 3.36 7.40
N LYS A 130 4.15 2.89 8.13
CA LYS A 130 4.48 1.46 8.29
C LYS A 130 3.29 0.62 8.78
N LYS A 131 2.52 1.11 9.76
CA LYS A 131 1.36 0.37 10.31
C LYS A 131 0.27 0.21 9.25
N LEU A 132 -0.01 1.25 8.46
CA LEU A 132 -0.97 1.16 7.36
C LEU A 132 -0.52 0.18 6.28
N LYS A 133 0.77 0.21 5.89
CA LYS A 133 1.32 -0.78 4.95
C LYS A 133 1.09 -2.22 5.44
N HIS A 134 1.36 -2.49 6.73
CA HIS A 134 1.14 -3.82 7.30
C HIS A 134 -0.33 -4.21 7.30
N VAL A 135 -1.24 -3.30 7.67
CA VAL A 135 -2.69 -3.56 7.61
C VAL A 135 -3.12 -3.91 6.18
N ILE A 136 -2.71 -3.15 5.18
CA ILE A 136 -3.08 -3.45 3.79
C ILE A 136 -2.43 -4.76 3.30
N LEU A 137 -1.18 -5.03 3.69
CA LEU A 137 -0.49 -6.28 3.36
C LEU A 137 -1.20 -7.50 3.94
N ASP A 138 -1.66 -7.42 5.18
CA ASP A 138 -2.41 -8.48 5.85
C ASP A 138 -3.73 -8.81 5.13
N ILE A 139 -4.45 -7.77 4.75
CA ILE A 139 -5.72 -7.92 4.03
C ILE A 139 -5.46 -8.44 2.61
N ALA A 140 -4.40 -7.99 1.93
CA ALA A 140 -3.98 -8.52 0.64
C ALA A 140 -3.57 -9.99 0.71
N PHE A 141 -2.82 -10.39 1.75
CA PHE A 141 -2.47 -11.79 1.99
C PHE A 141 -3.73 -12.63 2.14
N THR A 142 -4.67 -12.19 2.99
CA THR A 142 -5.93 -12.90 3.22
C THR A 142 -6.72 -13.08 1.92
N HIS A 143 -6.77 -12.05 1.08
CA HIS A 143 -7.41 -12.11 -0.22
C HIS A 143 -6.75 -13.14 -1.15
N TYR A 144 -5.42 -13.17 -1.23
CA TYR A 144 -4.71 -14.07 -2.15
C TYR A 144 -4.42 -15.48 -1.60
N ALA A 145 -4.60 -15.69 -0.29
CA ALA A 145 -4.53 -17.01 0.31
C ALA A 145 -5.70 -17.91 -0.11
N GLU A 146 -6.81 -17.33 -0.57
CA GLU A 146 -7.90 -18.06 -1.20
C GLU A 146 -7.48 -18.57 -2.59
N ALA A 147 -7.74 -19.86 -2.86
CA ALA A 147 -7.47 -20.47 -4.16
C ALA A 147 -8.19 -19.70 -5.28
N ASP A 148 -7.55 -19.62 -6.45
CA ASP A 148 -7.99 -18.92 -7.67
C ASP A 148 -7.87 -17.39 -7.70
N ASN A 149 -7.52 -16.73 -6.59
CA ASN A 149 -7.27 -15.29 -6.61
C ASN A 149 -5.87 -14.99 -7.16
N THR A 150 -5.80 -14.33 -8.32
CA THR A 150 -4.53 -13.95 -8.96
C THR A 150 -4.48 -12.46 -9.21
N PRO A 151 -3.32 -11.80 -9.03
CA PRO A 151 -3.21 -10.38 -9.33
C PRO A 151 -3.31 -10.14 -10.83
N THR A 152 -3.95 -9.04 -11.21
CA THR A 152 -4.04 -8.64 -12.61
C THR A 152 -2.71 -8.04 -13.08
N ILE A 153 -2.42 -8.16 -14.39
CA ILE A 153 -1.21 -7.56 -14.99
C ILE A 153 -1.14 -6.04 -14.74
N PRO A 154 -2.22 -5.26 -14.93
CA PRO A 154 -2.20 -3.82 -14.63
C PRO A 154 -1.86 -3.51 -13.17
N LEU A 155 -2.34 -4.32 -12.22
CA LEU A 155 -2.02 -4.15 -10.79
C LEU A 155 -0.53 -4.37 -10.53
N VAL A 156 0.04 -5.46 -11.03
CA VAL A 156 1.46 -5.77 -10.84
C VAL A 156 2.33 -4.70 -11.49
N ALA A 157 1.99 -4.26 -12.71
CA ALA A 157 2.71 -3.18 -13.40
C ALA A 157 2.64 -1.88 -12.58
N TYR A 158 1.45 -1.49 -12.12
CA TYR A 158 1.28 -0.30 -11.29
C TYR A 158 2.15 -0.35 -10.03
N LEU A 159 2.04 -1.40 -9.21
CA LEU A 159 2.77 -1.49 -7.95
C LEU A 159 4.28 -1.58 -8.17
N SER A 160 4.73 -2.31 -9.17
CA SER A 160 6.17 -2.46 -9.46
C SER A 160 6.82 -1.16 -9.92
N ASN A 161 6.05 -0.23 -10.50
CA ASN A 161 6.53 1.09 -10.90
C ASN A 161 6.50 2.12 -9.75
N GLN A 162 5.74 1.87 -8.69
CA GLN A 162 5.58 2.79 -7.55
C GLN A 162 6.40 2.38 -6.33
N LEU A 163 6.80 1.10 -6.23
CA LEU A 163 7.47 0.53 -5.08
C LEU A 163 8.89 0.08 -5.40
N PRO A 164 9.79 0.03 -4.40
CA PRO A 164 11.09 -0.63 -4.54
C PRO A 164 10.92 -2.10 -4.91
N GLY A 165 11.81 -2.65 -5.75
CA GLY A 165 11.72 -4.05 -6.20
C GLY A 165 11.76 -5.09 -5.07
N GLU A 166 12.26 -4.74 -3.89
CA GLU A 166 12.32 -5.61 -2.69
C GLU A 166 11.11 -5.45 -1.76
N ASP A 167 10.13 -4.61 -2.12
CA ASP A 167 8.94 -4.41 -1.31
C ASP A 167 8.17 -5.72 -1.09
N VAL A 168 7.74 -5.95 0.15
CA VAL A 168 7.08 -7.18 0.58
C VAL A 168 5.78 -7.45 -0.20
N MET A 169 5.07 -6.39 -0.62
CA MET A 169 3.89 -6.56 -1.46
C MET A 169 4.24 -7.16 -2.83
N LEU A 170 5.33 -6.71 -3.47
CA LEU A 170 5.77 -7.28 -4.74
C LEU A 170 6.23 -8.73 -4.59
N ARG A 171 6.82 -9.08 -3.43
CA ARG A 171 7.13 -10.47 -3.11
C ARG A 171 5.87 -11.33 -3.01
N LEU A 172 4.89 -10.88 -2.23
CA LEU A 172 3.59 -11.55 -2.10
C LEU A 172 2.95 -11.78 -3.48
N LEU A 173 2.85 -10.74 -4.31
CA LEU A 173 2.24 -10.89 -5.65
C LEU A 173 3.02 -11.86 -6.55
N GLY A 174 4.35 -11.89 -6.45
CA GLY A 174 5.18 -12.85 -7.18
C GLY A 174 4.92 -14.29 -6.72
N ASP A 175 4.81 -14.53 -5.42
CA ASP A 175 4.53 -15.85 -4.86
C ASP A 175 3.11 -16.31 -5.20
N VAL A 176 2.12 -15.42 -5.12
CA VAL A 176 0.72 -15.69 -5.51
C VAL A 176 0.62 -16.12 -6.97
N LEU A 177 1.38 -15.49 -7.88
CA LEU A 177 1.40 -15.91 -9.29
C LEU A 177 1.91 -17.33 -9.49
N CYS A 178 2.73 -17.83 -8.55
CA CYS A 178 3.25 -19.18 -8.60
C CYS A 178 2.29 -20.18 -7.94
N VAL A 179 1.77 -19.86 -6.75
CA VAL A 179 0.89 -20.74 -5.97
C VAL A 179 -0.48 -20.89 -6.63
N ASN A 180 -1.06 -19.80 -7.13
CA ASN A 180 -2.44 -19.77 -7.63
C ASN A 180 -2.53 -19.93 -9.17
N ASP A 181 -1.54 -20.56 -9.80
CA ASP A 181 -1.46 -20.75 -11.28
C ASP A 181 -1.61 -19.43 -12.07
N GLY A 182 -1.17 -18.32 -11.48
CA GLY A 182 -1.34 -16.97 -12.04
C GLY A 182 -0.61 -16.75 -13.36
N ILE A 183 0.51 -17.44 -13.59
CA ILE A 183 1.20 -17.43 -14.89
C ILE A 183 0.30 -17.99 -16.00
N ARG A 184 -0.49 -19.03 -15.69
CA ARG A 184 -1.48 -19.54 -16.63
C ARG A 184 -2.66 -18.58 -16.77
N ALA A 185 -3.10 -17.93 -15.70
CA ALA A 185 -4.14 -16.90 -15.76
C ALA A 185 -3.73 -15.73 -16.69
N TRP A 186 -2.44 -15.45 -16.79
CA TRP A 186 -1.90 -14.43 -17.68
C TRP A 186 -1.63 -14.92 -19.12
N ARG A 187 -1.88 -16.21 -19.42
CA ARG A 187 -1.69 -16.76 -20.76
C ARG A 187 -2.67 -16.09 -21.74
N GLY A 188 -2.12 -15.49 -22.80
CA GLY A 188 -2.91 -14.79 -23.82
C GLY A 188 -3.19 -13.32 -23.49
N ALA A 189 -2.60 -12.79 -22.41
CA ALA A 189 -2.64 -11.36 -22.15
C ALA A 189 -2.01 -10.57 -23.31
N PRO A 190 -2.51 -9.36 -23.61
CA PRO A 190 -1.92 -8.50 -24.63
C PRO A 190 -0.46 -8.23 -24.34
N GLN A 191 0.41 -8.39 -25.35
CA GLN A 191 1.85 -8.20 -25.21
C GLN A 191 2.20 -6.85 -24.58
N GLY A 192 1.53 -5.77 -25.00
CA GLY A 192 1.77 -4.43 -24.45
C GLY A 192 1.47 -4.29 -22.95
N GLN A 193 0.59 -5.12 -22.38
CA GLN A 193 0.37 -5.12 -20.93
C GLN A 193 1.52 -5.81 -20.17
N LEU A 194 2.03 -6.92 -20.71
CA LEU A 194 3.16 -7.64 -20.13
C LEU A 194 4.44 -6.82 -20.18
N GLU A 195 4.63 -6.02 -21.22
CA GLU A 195 5.79 -5.12 -21.37
C GLU A 195 5.86 -4.02 -20.29
N ASN A 196 4.71 -3.67 -19.69
CA ASN A 196 4.65 -2.70 -18.58
C ASN A 196 5.07 -3.28 -17.23
N VAL A 197 5.19 -4.61 -17.12
CA VAL A 197 5.67 -5.28 -15.90
C VAL A 197 7.20 -5.33 -15.93
N PRO A 198 7.89 -4.84 -14.90
CA PRO A 198 9.35 -4.85 -14.88
C PRO A 198 9.94 -6.26 -15.03
N LYS A 199 10.97 -6.40 -15.88
CA LYS A 199 11.65 -7.68 -16.12
C LYS A 199 12.13 -8.37 -14.84
N ALA A 200 12.60 -7.58 -13.86
CA ALA A 200 13.04 -8.10 -12.57
C ALA A 200 11.93 -8.83 -11.80
N PHE A 201 10.67 -8.41 -11.96
CA PHE A 201 9.52 -9.09 -11.36
C PHE A 201 9.33 -10.48 -12.00
N PHE A 202 9.36 -10.58 -13.33
CA PHE A 202 9.27 -11.87 -14.02
C PHE A 202 10.42 -12.82 -13.67
N VAL A 203 11.64 -12.30 -13.56
CA VAL A 203 12.80 -13.12 -13.17
C VAL A 203 12.57 -13.72 -11.77
N ARG A 204 12.06 -12.94 -10.82
CA ARG A 204 11.72 -13.44 -9.48
C ARG A 204 10.62 -14.51 -9.53
N ALA A 205 9.53 -14.24 -10.25
CA ALA A 205 8.45 -15.21 -10.41
C ALA A 205 8.97 -16.52 -11.03
N LEU A 206 9.85 -16.45 -12.04
CA LEU A 206 10.43 -17.64 -12.67
C LEU A 206 11.31 -18.46 -11.70
N PHE A 207 12.16 -17.81 -10.91
CA PHE A 207 12.95 -18.51 -9.88
C PHE A 207 12.04 -19.21 -8.87
N LYS A 208 10.96 -18.55 -8.47
CA LYS A 208 10.00 -19.09 -7.51
C LYS A 208 9.22 -20.27 -8.11
N VAL A 209 8.77 -20.19 -9.36
CA VAL A 209 8.14 -21.33 -10.07
C VAL A 209 9.05 -22.54 -10.10
N ASN A 210 10.34 -22.37 -10.35
CA ASN A 210 11.27 -23.49 -10.35
C ASN A 210 11.38 -24.12 -8.95
N SER A 211 11.51 -23.31 -7.90
CA SER A 211 11.51 -23.85 -6.53
C SER A 211 10.20 -24.56 -6.15
N PHE A 212 9.06 -24.14 -6.72
CA PHE A 212 7.78 -24.80 -6.50
C PHE A 212 7.66 -26.13 -7.24
N LYS A 213 8.22 -26.25 -8.44
CA LYS A 213 8.25 -27.54 -9.14
C LYS A 213 9.02 -28.59 -8.34
N ASP A 214 10.16 -28.20 -7.78
CA ASP A 214 10.97 -29.07 -6.92
C ASP A 214 10.15 -29.51 -5.68
N ALA A 215 9.43 -28.59 -5.03
CA ALA A 215 8.60 -28.90 -3.85
C ALA A 215 7.38 -29.82 -4.16
N VAL A 216 6.75 -29.65 -5.33
CA VAL A 216 5.65 -30.52 -5.77
C VAL A 216 6.16 -31.93 -6.08
N GLU A 217 7.38 -32.06 -6.63
CA GLU A 217 8.04 -33.36 -6.82
C GLU A 217 8.33 -34.05 -5.47
N ASP A 218 8.58 -33.26 -4.41
CA ASP A 218 8.78 -33.72 -3.03
C ASP A 218 7.46 -33.92 -2.23
N ASN A 219 6.30 -33.75 -2.87
CA ASN A 219 4.96 -33.91 -2.28
C ASN A 219 4.66 -32.94 -1.11
N GLU A 220 5.30 -31.76 -1.11
CA GLU A 220 4.95 -30.66 -0.21
C GLU A 220 3.85 -29.79 -0.82
N GLU A 221 2.81 -29.48 -0.04
CA GLU A 221 1.73 -28.59 -0.49
C GLU A 221 2.22 -27.14 -0.46
N ALA A 222 2.45 -26.59 -1.65
CA ALA A 222 2.85 -25.22 -1.86
C ALA A 222 1.75 -24.25 -1.39
N ALA A 223 1.90 -23.66 -0.20
CA ALA A 223 0.99 -22.68 0.34
C ALA A 223 1.71 -21.40 0.79
N LEU A 224 1.04 -20.26 0.69
CA LEU A 224 1.53 -18.99 1.21
C LEU A 224 1.61 -19.05 2.75
N GLN A 225 2.76 -18.68 3.32
CA GLN A 225 2.95 -18.63 4.77
C GLN A 225 3.00 -17.17 5.23
N ARG A 226 2.37 -16.85 6.36
CA ARG A 226 2.24 -15.47 6.85
C ARG A 226 3.59 -14.90 7.30
N GLU A 227 4.43 -15.77 7.83
CA GLU A 227 5.76 -15.48 8.36
C GLU A 227 6.72 -14.97 7.28
N ASP A 228 6.57 -15.44 6.03
CA ASP A 228 7.38 -15.03 4.87
C ASP A 228 7.25 -13.53 4.54
N TYR A 229 6.16 -12.92 5.02
CA TYR A 229 5.80 -11.52 4.80
C TYR A 229 5.85 -10.68 6.08
N GLY A 230 6.33 -11.26 7.19
CA GLY A 230 6.38 -10.59 8.49
C GLY A 230 5.00 -10.34 9.10
N LEU A 231 4.01 -11.15 8.73
CA LEU A 231 2.66 -11.13 9.31
C LEU A 231 2.59 -12.14 10.46
N ALA A 232 1.80 -11.82 11.49
CA ALA A 232 1.56 -12.75 12.60
C ALA A 232 0.64 -13.89 12.16
N SER A 233 0.95 -15.11 12.58
CA SER A 233 0.20 -16.35 12.34
C SER A 233 -1.24 -16.29 12.86
#